data_AF-A0A2D9IZU4-F1
#
_entry.id   AF-A0A2D9IZU4-F1
#
_cell.length_a   1.000
_cell.length_b   1.000
_cell.length_c   1.000
_cell.angle_alpha   90.00
_cell.angle_beta   90.00
_cell.angle_gamma   90.00
#
_symmetry.space_group_name_H-M   'P 1'
#
loop_
_entity.id
_entity.type
_entity.pdbx_description
1 polymer ?
#
loop_
_entity_poly.entity_id
_entity_poly.type
_entity_poly.pdbx_seq_one_letter_code
_entity_poly.pdbx_strand_id
1 'polypeptide(L)'
;ALVAVNAVGEIVDTVSNTVVAGIRANDIGQYDSAVDVALGNAAKAAIAGTNTTLGLIATNANLSKAQLKKVAEMAHDGMARAIRPIHTQFDGDTVFAVSMPGSAVETTTDAEAQLNSISIAGAKALELAIVDAVRSAKSVGDVVACCDWRIN
;
A
#
# COMPACT_ATOMS: atom_id res chain seq x y z
N ALA A 1 -1.27 -10.38 -0.86
CA ALA A 1 -0.08 -9.51 -0.85
C ALA A 1 0.42 -9.40 0.58
N LEU A 2 1.71 -9.10 0.77
CA LEU A 2 2.29 -8.73 2.06
C LEU A 2 2.87 -7.32 1.91
N VAL A 3 2.81 -6.50 2.96
CA VAL A 3 3.33 -5.14 2.92
C VAL A 3 3.86 -4.69 4.28
N ALA A 4 4.95 -3.93 4.26
CA ALA A 4 5.40 -3.12 5.39
C ALA A 4 5.12 -1.65 5.05
N VAL A 5 4.24 -1.01 5.83
CA VAL A 5 3.78 0.36 5.58
C VAL A 5 4.54 1.33 6.50
N ASN A 6 5.34 2.21 5.89
CA ASN A 6 6.00 3.34 6.55
C ASN A 6 5.93 4.56 5.61
N ALA A 7 4.72 4.93 5.19
CA ALA A 7 4.49 5.96 4.17
C ALA A 7 4.58 7.39 4.73
N VAL A 8 5.04 8.35 3.92
CA VAL A 8 4.77 9.78 4.17
C VAL A 8 3.26 10.05 4.17
N GLY A 9 2.57 9.47 3.19
CA GLY A 9 1.18 9.75 2.90
C GLY A 9 0.21 9.20 3.93
N GLU A 10 -1.00 9.72 3.87
CA GLU A 10 -2.14 9.17 4.59
C GLU A 10 -2.63 7.88 3.93
N ILE A 11 -3.13 6.96 4.74
CA ILE A 11 -3.70 5.69 4.31
C ILE A 11 -5.21 5.84 4.18
N VAL A 12 -5.73 5.52 3.00
CA VAL A 12 -7.15 5.62 2.66
C VAL A 12 -7.73 4.22 2.50
N ASP A 13 -8.79 3.92 3.26
CA ASP A 13 -9.63 2.75 2.98
C ASP A 13 -10.56 3.10 1.80
N THR A 14 -10.33 2.44 0.68
CA THR A 14 -11.07 2.66 -0.57
C THR A 14 -12.50 2.13 -0.53
N VAL A 15 -12.84 1.25 0.40
CA VAL A 15 -14.20 0.73 0.57
C VAL A 15 -15.08 1.76 1.27
N SER A 16 -14.60 2.33 2.38
CA SER A 16 -15.31 3.39 3.10
C SER A 16 -15.03 4.79 2.54
N ASN A 17 -14.02 4.94 1.69
CA ASN A 17 -13.48 6.20 1.20
C ASN A 17 -13.11 7.17 2.34
N THR A 18 -12.45 6.66 3.38
CA THR A 18 -12.03 7.43 4.54
C THR A 18 -10.56 7.26 4.84
N VAL A 19 -9.93 8.30 5.37
CA VAL A 19 -8.57 8.21 5.91
C VAL A 19 -8.59 7.37 7.18
N VAL A 20 -7.71 6.36 7.23
CA VAL A 20 -7.63 5.41 8.33
C VAL A 20 -6.33 5.46 9.12
N ALA A 21 -5.28 6.08 8.58
CA ALA A 21 -4.05 6.41 9.27
C ALA A 21 -3.37 7.58 8.54
N GLY A 22 -2.56 8.37 9.22
CA GLY A 22 -1.89 9.51 8.60
C GLY A 22 -1.50 10.56 9.64
N ILE A 23 -1.38 11.80 9.18
CA ILE A 23 -1.08 12.95 10.02
C ILE A 23 -2.27 13.18 10.96
N ARG A 24 -2.10 12.98 12.28
CA ARG A 24 -3.19 13.17 13.25
C ARG A 24 -3.60 14.63 13.34
N ALA A 25 -4.90 14.91 13.26
CA ALA A 25 -5.45 16.23 13.52
C ALA A 25 -5.49 16.53 15.03
N ASN A 26 -6.02 17.70 15.40
CA ASN A 26 -6.21 18.07 16.82
C ASN A 26 -7.31 17.23 17.48
N ASP A 27 -8.33 16.86 16.72
CA ASP A 27 -9.44 16.04 17.19
C ASP A 27 -9.13 14.55 17.06
N ILE A 28 -9.48 13.80 18.10
CA ILE A 28 -9.26 12.36 18.19
C ILE A 28 -10.02 11.63 17.07
N GLY A 29 -9.36 10.65 16.45
CA GLY A 29 -9.90 9.90 15.32
C GLY A 29 -9.88 10.66 13.98
N GLN A 30 -9.48 11.94 13.97
CA GLN A 30 -9.36 12.73 12.73
C GLN A 30 -7.92 12.80 12.23
N TYR A 31 -7.78 13.03 10.93
CA TYR A 31 -6.51 13.14 10.21
C TYR A 31 -6.51 14.36 9.32
N ASP A 32 -5.36 15.03 9.23
CA ASP A 32 -5.13 16.11 8.28
C ASP A 32 -4.61 15.56 6.96
N SER A 33 -4.97 16.24 5.87
CA SER A 33 -4.55 15.93 4.51
C SER A 33 -3.03 16.04 4.35
N ALA A 34 -2.38 14.89 4.15
CA ALA A 34 -0.94 14.86 3.85
C ALA A 34 -0.62 15.54 2.50
N VAL A 35 -1.57 15.53 1.56
CA VAL A 35 -1.44 16.22 0.27
C VAL A 35 -1.41 17.73 0.46
N ASP A 36 -2.31 18.28 1.28
CA ASP A 36 -2.36 19.74 1.52
C ASP A 36 -1.13 20.22 2.28
N VAL A 37 -0.63 19.42 3.23
CA VAL A 37 0.66 19.69 3.89
C VAL A 37 1.80 19.70 2.88
N ALA A 38 1.87 18.70 1.98
CA ALA A 38 2.92 18.63 0.96
C ALA A 38 2.86 19.77 -0.06
N LEU A 39 1.67 20.29 -0.35
CA LEU A 39 1.46 21.45 -1.24
C LEU A 39 1.65 22.80 -0.53
N GLY A 40 1.86 22.83 0.78
CA GLY A 40 1.99 24.05 1.56
C GLY A 40 0.66 24.76 1.86
N ASN A 41 -0.47 24.08 1.65
CA ASN A 41 -1.82 24.60 1.93
C ASN A 41 -2.23 24.47 3.40
N ALA A 42 -1.47 23.73 4.22
CA ALA A 42 -1.70 23.55 5.65
C ALA A 42 -0.42 23.78 6.45
N ALA A 43 -0.52 24.53 7.55
CA ALA A 43 0.62 24.90 8.41
C ALA A 43 0.98 23.76 9.38
N LYS A 44 1.55 22.68 8.86
CA LYS A 44 2.19 21.62 9.66
C LYS A 44 3.64 21.41 9.21
N ALA A 45 4.52 21.17 10.17
CA ALA A 45 5.88 20.78 9.87
C ALA A 45 5.85 19.42 9.16
N ALA A 46 6.34 19.38 7.92
CA ALA A 46 6.63 18.11 7.27
C ALA A 46 7.70 17.40 8.09
N ILE A 47 7.39 16.19 8.57
CA ILE A 47 8.39 15.35 9.23
C ILE A 47 9.26 14.78 8.11
N ALA A 48 10.42 15.39 7.89
CA ALA A 48 11.45 14.83 7.02
C ALA A 48 11.98 13.53 7.65
N GLY A 49 11.93 12.44 6.90
CA GLY A 49 12.38 11.12 7.34
C GLY A 49 12.50 10.16 6.16
N THR A 50 13.15 9.00 6.36
CA THR A 50 13.25 7.92 5.38
C THR A 50 11.99 7.08 5.42
N ASN A 51 10.92 7.56 4.79
CA ASN A 51 9.69 6.80 4.63
C ASN A 51 9.88 5.78 3.52
N THR A 52 9.23 4.62 3.61
CA THR A 52 9.42 3.51 2.67
C THR A 52 8.26 2.53 2.80
N THR A 53 7.49 2.29 1.75
CA THR A 53 6.54 1.17 1.72
C THR A 53 7.09 0.02 0.88
N LEU A 54 7.22 -1.16 1.49
CA LEU A 54 7.71 -2.37 0.82
C LEU A 54 6.57 -3.35 0.60
N GLY A 55 6.28 -3.68 -0.66
CA GLY A 55 5.22 -4.61 -1.04
C GLY A 55 5.74 -5.92 -1.61
N LEU A 56 4.99 -7.00 -1.42
CA LEU A 56 5.20 -8.31 -2.05
C LEU A 56 3.89 -8.86 -2.62
N ILE A 57 3.92 -9.18 -3.91
CA ILE A 57 2.90 -9.99 -4.57
C ILE A 57 3.44 -11.41 -4.74
N ALA A 58 2.72 -12.40 -4.22
CA ALA A 58 3.03 -13.82 -4.43
C ALA A 58 1.87 -14.49 -5.16
N THR A 59 2.19 -15.30 -6.18
CA THR A 59 1.21 -16.06 -6.97
C THR A 59 1.70 -17.47 -7.25
N ASN A 60 0.78 -18.40 -7.46
CA ASN A 60 1.09 -19.75 -7.94
C ASN A 60 0.97 -19.87 -9.47
N ALA A 61 0.71 -18.77 -10.17
CA ALA A 61 0.73 -18.76 -11.63
C ALA A 61 2.16 -18.91 -12.16
N ASN A 62 2.34 -19.68 -13.24
CA ASN A 62 3.63 -19.83 -13.89
C ASN A 62 3.93 -18.59 -14.76
N LEU A 63 4.62 -17.60 -14.18
CA LEU A 63 4.94 -16.33 -14.84
C LEU A 63 6.45 -16.21 -15.10
N SER A 64 6.79 -15.71 -16.29
CA SER A 64 8.14 -15.28 -16.63
C SER A 64 8.58 -14.06 -15.81
N LYS A 65 9.88 -13.77 -15.80
CA LYS A 65 10.44 -12.57 -15.13
C LYS A 65 9.82 -11.26 -15.65
N ALA A 66 9.59 -11.16 -16.95
CA ALA A 66 8.97 -9.97 -17.55
C ALA A 66 7.50 -9.81 -17.13
N GLN A 67 6.76 -10.91 -17.06
CA GLN A 67 5.39 -10.93 -16.56
C GLN A 67 5.32 -10.56 -15.07
N LEU A 68 6.23 -11.09 -14.23
CA LEU A 68 6.32 -10.70 -12.82
C LEU A 68 6.66 -9.22 -12.65
N LYS A 69 7.56 -8.68 -13.48
CA LYS A 69 7.84 -7.23 -13.49
C LYS A 69 6.55 -6.44 -13.75
N LYS A 70 5.74 -6.87 -14.72
CA LYS A 70 4.45 -6.22 -15.02
C LYS A 70 3.47 -6.30 -13.85
N VAL A 71 3.41 -7.43 -13.15
CA VAL A 71 2.60 -7.59 -11.92
C VAL A 71 3.07 -6.62 -10.84
N ALA A 72 4.38 -6.51 -10.62
CA ALA A 72 4.94 -5.58 -9.64
C ALA A 72 4.64 -4.12 -10.01
N GLU A 73 4.84 -3.73 -11.28
CA GLU A 73 4.50 -2.39 -11.79
C GLU A 73 3.03 -2.05 -11.53
N MET A 74 2.09 -2.93 -11.91
CA MET A 74 0.66 -2.68 -11.69
C MET A 74 0.28 -2.67 -10.20
N ALA A 75 1.03 -3.38 -9.35
CA ALA A 75 0.77 -3.36 -7.92
C ALA A 75 1.00 -1.97 -7.29
N HIS A 76 1.88 -1.13 -7.86
CA HIS A 76 2.01 0.27 -7.44
C HIS A 76 0.70 1.06 -7.60
N ASP A 77 -0.18 0.70 -8.55
CA ASP A 77 -1.51 1.33 -8.67
C ASP A 77 -2.37 1.06 -7.42
N GLY A 78 -2.21 -0.13 -6.81
CA GLY A 78 -2.83 -0.47 -5.54
C GLY A 78 -2.33 0.38 -4.39
N MET A 79 -1.01 0.62 -4.35
CA MET A 79 -0.41 1.53 -3.38
C MET A 79 -0.95 2.96 -3.55
N ALA A 80 -1.01 3.47 -4.78
CA ALA A 80 -1.50 4.82 -5.06
C ALA A 80 -3.00 5.02 -4.72
N ARG A 81 -3.81 3.96 -4.78
CA ARG A 81 -5.20 4.02 -4.31
C ARG A 81 -5.31 4.12 -2.80
N ALA A 82 -4.41 3.44 -2.08
CA ALA A 82 -4.42 3.33 -0.62
C ALA A 82 -3.54 4.36 0.10
N ILE A 83 -2.59 5.03 -0.57
CA ILE A 83 -1.61 5.94 0.04
C ILE A 83 -1.62 7.28 -0.70
N ARG A 84 -1.73 8.41 0.03
CA ARG A 84 -1.78 9.76 -0.57
C ARG A 84 -1.00 10.79 0.26
N PRO A 85 0.01 11.50 -0.31
CA PRO A 85 0.70 11.18 -1.56
C PRO A 85 1.57 9.92 -1.42
N ILE A 86 2.03 9.39 -2.55
CA ILE A 86 2.93 8.24 -2.67
C ILE A 86 4.06 8.56 -3.66
N HIS A 87 5.16 7.79 -3.65
CA HIS A 87 6.31 7.98 -4.54
C HIS A 87 6.93 9.37 -4.41
N THR A 88 6.84 9.98 -3.23
CA THR A 88 7.52 11.23 -2.98
C THR A 88 9.02 11.00 -2.97
N GLN A 89 9.82 12.06 -3.10
CA GLN A 89 11.28 11.95 -2.98
C GLN A 89 11.76 11.45 -1.60
N PHE A 90 10.85 11.36 -0.62
CA PHE A 90 11.12 10.87 0.72
C PHE A 90 10.71 9.40 0.92
N ASP A 91 10.10 8.78 -0.11
CA ASP A 91 9.64 7.41 -0.08
C ASP A 91 10.56 6.46 -0.87
N GLY A 92 10.96 5.35 -0.23
CA GLY A 92 11.68 4.23 -0.86
C GLY A 92 10.76 3.16 -1.46
N ASP A 93 9.61 3.54 -2.00
CA ASP A 93 8.53 2.59 -2.35
C ASP A 93 8.98 1.52 -3.36
N THR A 94 8.86 0.25 -2.96
CA THR A 94 9.33 -0.89 -3.76
C THR A 94 8.35 -2.06 -3.68
N VAL A 95 7.94 -2.60 -4.82
CA VAL A 95 7.15 -3.84 -4.89
C VAL A 95 7.94 -4.97 -5.54
N PHE A 96 8.00 -6.11 -4.85
CA PHE A 96 8.49 -7.37 -5.39
C PHE A 96 7.32 -8.25 -5.86
N ALA A 97 7.52 -9.04 -6.91
CA ALA A 97 6.58 -10.06 -7.34
C ALA A 97 7.29 -11.41 -7.50
N VAL A 98 6.67 -12.47 -6.98
CA VAL A 98 7.19 -13.85 -7.03
C VAL A 98 6.12 -14.82 -7.53
N SER A 99 6.53 -15.76 -8.39
CA SER A 99 5.73 -16.92 -8.78
C SER A 99 6.28 -18.19 -8.15
N MET A 100 5.39 -19.02 -7.61
CA MET A 100 5.69 -20.35 -7.08
C MET A 100 4.66 -21.35 -7.61
N PRO A 101 4.77 -21.77 -8.88
CA PRO A 101 3.84 -22.73 -9.46
C PRO A 101 3.91 -24.08 -8.75
N GLY A 102 2.74 -24.69 -8.52
CA GLY A 102 2.66 -26.10 -8.12
C GLY A 102 3.13 -27.02 -9.27
N SER A 103 3.40 -28.30 -8.96
CA SER A 103 3.85 -29.29 -9.95
C SER A 103 3.00 -29.24 -11.22
N ALA A 104 3.66 -28.96 -12.35
CA ALA A 104 3.16 -28.94 -13.73
C ALA A 104 1.68 -28.59 -13.87
N VAL A 105 1.30 -27.36 -13.49
CA VAL A 105 0.08 -26.77 -14.06
C VAL A 105 0.38 -26.60 -15.55
N GLU A 106 -0.19 -27.48 -16.38
CA GLU A 106 -0.16 -27.30 -17.82
C GLU A 106 -0.65 -25.88 -18.13
N THR A 107 0.08 -25.16 -18.97
CA THR A 107 -0.30 -23.85 -19.50
C THR A 107 -1.53 -24.00 -20.40
N THR A 108 -2.66 -24.36 -19.82
CA THR A 108 -3.95 -24.51 -20.48
C THR A 108 -4.77 -23.27 -20.17
N THR A 109 -4.47 -22.17 -20.85
CA THR A 109 -5.34 -21.01 -21.20
C THR A 109 -4.45 -19.82 -21.55
N ASP A 110 -5.02 -18.90 -22.32
CA ASP A 110 -4.40 -17.69 -22.85
C ASP A 110 -3.55 -16.94 -21.78
N ALA A 111 -2.23 -17.10 -21.87
CA ALA A 111 -1.29 -16.63 -20.86
C ALA A 111 -1.33 -15.11 -20.66
N GLU A 112 -1.74 -14.36 -21.69
CA GLU A 112 -1.93 -12.92 -21.62
C GLU A 112 -3.19 -12.54 -20.84
N ALA A 113 -4.30 -13.24 -21.06
CA ALA A 113 -5.53 -13.04 -20.30
C ALA A 113 -5.35 -13.35 -18.80
N GLN A 114 -4.54 -14.36 -18.48
CA GLN A 114 -4.16 -14.67 -17.11
C GLN A 114 -3.29 -13.56 -16.50
N LEU A 115 -2.29 -13.03 -17.23
CA LEU A 115 -1.41 -11.97 -16.74
C LEU A 115 -2.19 -10.72 -16.33
N ASN A 116 -3.11 -10.26 -17.17
CA ASN A 116 -3.89 -9.06 -16.88
C ASN A 116 -4.72 -9.24 -15.60
N SER A 117 -5.43 -10.38 -15.50
CA SER A 117 -6.26 -10.72 -14.34
C SER A 117 -5.43 -10.81 -13.05
N ILE A 118 -4.26 -11.46 -13.11
CA ILE A 118 -3.34 -11.57 -11.97
C ILE A 118 -2.80 -10.20 -11.56
N SER A 119 -2.47 -9.34 -12.52
CA SER A 119 -1.90 -8.03 -12.24
C SER A 119 -2.94 -7.09 -11.60
N ILE A 120 -4.19 -7.11 -12.09
CA ILE A 120 -5.32 -6.40 -11.48
C ILE A 120 -5.56 -6.91 -10.05
N ALA A 121 -5.60 -8.23 -9.86
CA ALA A 121 -5.75 -8.84 -8.55
C ALA A 121 -4.58 -8.49 -7.61
N GLY A 122 -3.35 -8.44 -8.12
CA GLY A 122 -2.16 -8.03 -7.38
C GLY A 122 -2.27 -6.60 -6.85
N ALA A 123 -2.69 -5.66 -7.71
CA ALA A 123 -2.94 -4.27 -7.32
C ALA A 123 -4.03 -4.18 -6.25
N LYS A 124 -5.17 -4.86 -6.43
CA LYS A 124 -6.24 -4.85 -5.42
C LYS A 124 -5.81 -5.51 -4.11
N ALA A 125 -5.04 -6.59 -4.18
CA ALA A 125 -4.54 -7.28 -2.99
C ALA A 125 -3.56 -6.41 -2.19
N LEU A 126 -2.68 -5.64 -2.85
CA LEU A 126 -1.75 -4.75 -2.16
C LEU A 126 -2.46 -3.55 -1.53
N GLU A 127 -3.42 -2.96 -2.23
CA GLU A 127 -4.30 -1.92 -1.68
C GLU A 127 -4.98 -2.37 -0.38
N LEU A 128 -5.59 -3.56 -0.38
CA LEU A 128 -6.23 -4.12 0.82
C LEU A 128 -5.23 -4.45 1.93
N ALA A 129 -4.06 -4.98 1.58
CA ALA A 129 -3.01 -5.30 2.55
C ALA A 129 -2.45 -4.07 3.27
N ILE A 130 -2.38 -2.91 2.58
CA ILE A 130 -1.95 -1.64 3.20
C ILE A 130 -2.95 -1.20 4.27
N VAL A 131 -4.25 -1.25 3.96
CA VAL A 131 -5.31 -0.91 4.90
C VAL A 131 -5.32 -1.89 6.09
N ASP A 132 -5.16 -3.18 5.81
CA ASP A 132 -5.06 -4.20 6.85
C ASP A 132 -3.85 -4.00 7.77
N ALA A 133 -2.69 -3.64 7.22
CA ALA A 133 -1.46 -3.41 7.98
C ALA A 133 -1.64 -2.32 9.03
N VAL A 134 -2.24 -1.17 8.67
CA VAL A 134 -2.45 -0.08 9.65
C VAL A 134 -3.56 -0.39 10.65
N ARG A 135 -4.57 -1.17 10.26
CA ARG A 135 -5.64 -1.64 11.16
C ARG A 135 -5.17 -2.68 12.17
N SER A 136 -4.24 -3.53 11.74
CA SER A 136 -3.65 -4.60 12.56
C SER A 136 -2.48 -4.12 13.44
N ALA A 137 -1.98 -2.91 13.20
CA ALA A 137 -0.92 -2.31 14.00
C ALA A 137 -1.36 -2.08 15.45
N LYS A 138 -0.40 -2.15 16.38
CA LYS A 138 -0.58 -1.85 17.80
C LYS A 138 0.31 -0.67 18.19
N SER A 139 -0.13 0.14 19.13
CA SER A 139 0.67 1.25 19.64
C SER A 139 1.98 0.74 20.25
N VAL A 140 3.08 1.44 19.98
CA VAL A 140 4.40 1.14 20.54
C VAL A 140 5.06 2.45 20.96
N GLY A 141 5.37 2.59 22.26
CA GLY A 141 5.89 3.84 22.81
C GLY A 141 4.97 5.01 22.48
N ASP A 142 5.53 6.06 21.89
CA ASP A 142 4.78 7.27 21.49
C ASP A 142 4.11 7.15 20.10
N VAL A 143 4.29 6.02 19.42
CA VAL A 143 3.68 5.75 18.11
C VAL A 143 2.33 5.07 18.30
N VAL A 144 1.26 5.89 18.38
CA VAL A 144 -0.13 5.39 18.54
C VAL A 144 -0.70 4.77 17.25
N ALA A 145 -1.26 3.57 17.34
CA ALA A 145 -1.93 2.90 16.23
C ALA A 145 -3.29 3.53 15.90
N CYS A 146 -3.82 3.25 14.70
CA CYS A 146 -5.08 3.85 14.27
C CYS A 146 -6.30 3.38 15.10
N CYS A 147 -6.25 2.19 15.67
CA CYS A 147 -7.31 1.66 16.55
C CYS A 147 -7.38 2.44 17.87
N ASP A 148 -6.23 2.75 18.46
CA ASP A 148 -6.13 3.49 19.72
C ASP A 148 -6.36 5.00 19.51
N TRP A 149 -6.03 5.54 18.33
CA TRP A 149 -6.34 6.93 17.99
C TRP A 149 -7.85 7.21 17.87
N ARG A 150 -8.69 6.19 17.69
CA ARG A 150 -10.15 6.34 17.55
C ARG A 150 -10.93 6.22 18.84
N ILE A 151 -10.29 5.77 19.92
CA ILE A 151 -10.95 5.43 21.18
C ILE A 151 -10.25 6.22 22.28
N ASN A 152 -10.85 7.34 22.67
CA ASN A 152 -10.62 7.93 24.00
C ASN A 152 -11.92 7.87 24.77
#